data_AF-A0A9X7CH98-F1
#
_entry.id   AF-A0A9X7CH98-F1
#
_cell.length_a   1.000
_cell.length_b   1.000
_cell.length_c   1.000
_cell.angle_alpha   90.00
_cell.angle_beta   90.00
_cell.angle_gamma   90.00
#
_symmetry.space_group_name_H-M   'P 1'
#
loop_
_entity.id
_entity.type
_entity.pdbx_description
1 polymer ?
#
loop_
_entity_poly.entity_id
_entity_poly.type
_entity_poly.pdbx_seq_one_letter_code
_entity_poly.pdbx_strand_id
1 'polypeptide(L)'
;MGKYSYQALLWELQHVEHELKELDRRYTSLYMQANAGNLRHVVYSLYTERGLSMIEFANEMDVSESEIHNLIRKGMVSEKLLDMICTHFQIQKTPLWMRYIQ
;
A
#
# COMPACT_ATOMS: atom_id res chain seq x y z
N MET A 1 25.36 30.76 -23.19
CA MET A 1 24.87 29.62 -22.38
C MET A 1 24.67 30.14 -20.97
N GLY A 2 23.42 30.46 -20.60
CA GLY A 2 23.11 31.11 -19.32
C GLY A 2 23.32 30.15 -18.16
N LYS A 3 24.08 30.58 -17.15
CA LYS A 3 24.25 29.85 -15.89
C LYS A 3 22.92 29.92 -15.13
N TYR A 4 22.18 28.82 -15.07
CA TYR A 4 21.08 28.71 -14.12
C TYR A 4 21.60 28.92 -12.70
N SER A 5 20.92 29.76 -11.92
CA SER A 5 21.20 29.92 -10.49
C SER A 5 21.05 28.58 -9.79
N TYR A 6 21.95 28.26 -8.85
CA TYR A 6 21.89 27.02 -8.06
C TYR A 6 20.52 26.83 -7.38
N GLN A 7 19.87 27.93 -6.98
CA GLN A 7 18.53 27.91 -6.40
C GLN A 7 17.47 27.48 -7.43
N ALA A 8 17.58 27.89 -8.69
CA ALA A 8 16.64 27.50 -9.74
C ALA A 8 16.71 25.99 -10.02
N LEU A 9 17.93 25.43 -10.02
CA LEU A 9 18.13 23.98 -10.18
C LEU A 9 17.53 23.16 -9.03
N LEU A 10 17.62 23.66 -7.79
CA LEU A 10 17.00 23.00 -6.63
C LEU A 10 15.47 23.02 -6.69
N TRP A 11 14.88 24.13 -7.15
CA TRP A 11 13.43 24.22 -7.36
C TRP A 11 12.94 23.26 -8.44
N GLU A 12 13.67 23.15 -9.56
CA GLU A 12 13.35 22.19 -10.62
C GLU A 12 13.46 20.75 -10.13
N LEU A 13 14.48 20.40 -9.35
CA LEU A 13 14.61 19.07 -8.76
C LEU A 13 13.44 18.72 -7.82
N GLN A 14 13.05 19.64 -6.93
CA GLN A 14 11.91 19.42 -6.04
C GLN A 14 10.59 19.27 -6.81
N HIS A 15 10.42 20.03 -7.88
CA HIS A 15 9.25 19.93 -8.74
C HIS A 15 9.18 18.57 -9.44
N VAL A 16 10.31 18.12 -10.01
CA VAL A 16 10.42 16.81 -10.66
C VAL A 16 10.19 15.66 -9.67
N GLU A 17 10.70 15.76 -8.44
CA GLU A 17 10.41 14.78 -7.39
C GLU A 17 8.92 14.71 -7.03
N HIS A 18 8.25 15.86 -6.98
CA HIS A 18 6.81 15.92 -6.73
C HIS A 18 6.02 15.29 -7.88
N GLU A 19 6.35 15.62 -9.12
CA GLU A 19 5.71 15.03 -10.31
C GLU A 19 5.92 13.51 -10.39
N LEU A 20 7.11 13.01 -10.05
CA LEU A 20 7.39 11.58 -9.98
C LEU A 20 6.52 10.88 -8.93
N LYS A 21 6.32 11.49 -7.75
CA LYS A 21 5.43 10.95 -6.71
C LYS A 21 3.97 10.95 -7.16
N GLU A 22 3.51 11.97 -7.88
CA GLU A 22 2.16 11.96 -8.44
C GLU A 22 1.97 10.89 -9.52
N LEU A 23 2.98 10.71 -10.38
CA LEU A 23 2.95 9.71 -11.43
C LEU A 23 2.90 8.29 -10.85
N ASP A 24 3.70 8.02 -9.82
CA ASP A 24 3.69 6.74 -9.09
C ASP A 24 2.33 6.45 -8.45
N ARG A 25 1.70 7.47 -7.84
CA ARG A 25 0.33 7.36 -7.31
C ARG A 25 -0.70 7.03 -8.40
N ARG A 26 -0.64 7.71 -9.55
CA ARG A 26 -1.57 7.48 -10.68
C ARG A 26 -1.36 6.10 -11.30
N TYR A 27 -0.11 5.67 -11.47
CA TYR A 27 0.22 4.35 -11.99
C TYR A 27 -0.25 3.25 -11.03
N THR A 28 -0.03 3.46 -9.73
CA THR A 28 -0.55 2.57 -8.69
C THR A 28 -2.08 2.54 -8.76
N SER A 29 -2.77 3.67 -8.88
CA SER A 29 -4.23 3.73 -9.06
C SER A 29 -4.76 2.98 -10.28
N LEU A 30 -4.10 3.11 -11.44
CA LEU A 30 -4.44 2.35 -12.64
C LEU A 30 -4.20 0.84 -12.47
N TYR A 31 -3.11 0.48 -11.79
CA TYR A 31 -2.82 -0.90 -11.42
C TYR A 31 -3.86 -1.47 -10.44
N MET A 32 -4.34 -0.66 -9.49
CA MET A 32 -5.39 -1.00 -8.51
C MET A 32 -6.73 -1.32 -9.19
N GLN A 33 -7.05 -0.62 -10.29
CA GLN A 33 -8.30 -0.80 -11.04
C GLN A 33 -8.29 -2.05 -11.94
N ALA A 34 -7.11 -2.52 -12.34
CA ALA A 34 -6.97 -3.55 -13.36
C ALA A 34 -6.88 -4.99 -12.83
N ASN A 35 -6.74 -5.24 -11.53
CA ASN A 35 -6.37 -6.58 -11.03
C ASN A 35 -7.14 -7.04 -9.79
N ALA A 36 -7.93 -8.11 -9.93
CA ALA A 36 -8.67 -8.75 -8.84
C ALA A 36 -7.80 -9.54 -7.82
N GLY A 37 -6.48 -9.62 -8.01
CA GLY A 37 -5.48 -10.12 -7.04
C GLY A 37 -5.14 -9.14 -5.90
N ASN A 38 -6.09 -8.25 -5.60
CA ASN A 38 -5.89 -6.95 -4.97
C ASN A 38 -5.73 -6.98 -3.43
N LEU A 39 -5.55 -8.16 -2.82
CA LEU A 39 -5.55 -8.30 -1.35
C LEU A 39 -4.57 -7.31 -0.69
N ARG A 40 -3.35 -7.19 -1.24
CA ARG A 40 -2.32 -6.26 -0.76
C ARG A 40 -2.81 -4.83 -0.66
N HIS A 41 -3.48 -4.38 -1.71
CA HIS A 41 -3.92 -3.01 -1.83
C HIS A 41 -5.22 -2.77 -1.07
N VAL A 42 -6.16 -3.72 -1.11
CA VAL A 42 -7.39 -3.64 -0.30
C VAL A 42 -7.02 -3.45 1.16
N VAL A 43 -6.11 -4.29 1.69
CA VAL A 43 -5.66 -4.15 3.07
C VAL A 43 -4.94 -2.81 3.29
N TYR A 44 -4.07 -2.38 2.37
CA TYR A 44 -3.40 -1.08 2.45
C TYR A 44 -4.40 0.09 2.55
N SER A 45 -5.39 0.14 1.66
CA SER A 45 -6.40 1.20 1.63
C SER A 45 -7.25 1.19 2.89
N LEU A 46 -7.69 0.01 3.35
CA LEU A 46 -8.56 -0.11 4.52
C LEU A 46 -7.96 0.49 5.80
N TYR A 47 -6.67 0.25 6.07
CA TYR A 47 -6.06 0.83 7.27
C TYR A 47 -5.61 2.29 7.07
N THR A 48 -5.19 2.68 5.86
CA THR A 48 -4.77 4.07 5.60
C THR A 48 -5.94 5.04 5.52
N GLU A 49 -7.11 4.62 5.03
CA GLU A 49 -8.35 5.41 5.06
C GLU A 49 -8.82 5.70 6.49
N ARG A 50 -8.45 4.84 7.45
CA ARG A 50 -8.66 5.05 8.88
C ARG A 50 -7.59 5.93 9.53
N GLY A 51 -6.62 6.43 8.76
CA GLY A 51 -5.51 7.25 9.25
C GLY A 51 -4.44 6.47 10.00
N LEU A 52 -4.43 5.14 9.93
CA LEU A 52 -3.47 4.30 10.63
C LEU A 52 -2.17 4.18 9.84
N SER A 53 -1.05 4.18 10.54
CA SER A 53 0.22 3.67 10.05
C SER A 53 0.24 2.14 10.06
N MET A 54 1.23 1.54 9.39
CA MET A 54 1.39 0.09 9.33
C MET A 54 1.57 -0.54 10.71
N ILE A 55 2.37 0.10 11.58
CA ILE A 55 2.61 -0.38 12.94
C ILE A 55 1.36 -0.29 13.82
N GLU A 56 0.57 0.78 13.69
CA GLU A 56 -0.70 0.93 14.40
C GLU A 56 -1.71 -0.14 13.96
N PHE A 57 -1.80 -0.38 12.66
CA PHE A 57 -2.66 -1.44 12.13
C PHE A 57 -2.20 -2.84 12.56
N ALA A 58 -0.89 -3.10 12.58
CA ALA A 58 -0.34 -4.36 13.07
C ALA A 58 -0.70 -4.60 14.54
N ASN A 59 -0.58 -3.56 15.37
CA ASN A 59 -1.00 -3.61 16.78
C ASN A 59 -2.50 -3.85 16.92
N GLU A 60 -3.34 -3.23 16.08
CA GLU A 60 -4.80 -3.45 16.10
C GLU A 60 -5.16 -4.90 15.73
N MET A 61 -4.39 -5.53 14.83
CA MET A 61 -4.57 -6.91 14.40
C MET A 61 -3.87 -7.94 15.31
N ASP A 62 -3.19 -7.51 16.36
CA ASP A 62 -2.37 -8.36 17.25
C ASP A 62 -1.35 -9.24 16.49
N VAL A 63 -0.65 -8.61 15.53
CA VAL A 63 0.41 -9.25 14.71
C VAL A 63 1.64 -8.38 14.63
N SER A 64 2.74 -8.94 14.14
CA SER A 64 3.95 -8.15 13.93
C SER A 64 3.81 -7.20 12.72
N GLU A 65 4.46 -6.03 12.79
CA GLU A 65 4.57 -5.12 11.63
C GLU A 65 5.15 -5.84 10.41
N SER A 66 6.06 -6.80 10.63
CA SER A 66 6.68 -7.59 9.56
C SER A 66 5.69 -8.46 8.78
N GLU A 67 4.64 -8.96 9.45
CA GLU A 67 3.58 -9.74 8.80
C GLU A 67 2.73 -8.86 7.91
N ILE A 68 2.32 -7.69 8.40
CA ILE A 68 1.63 -6.69 7.58
C ILE A 68 2.52 -6.26 6.42
N HIS A 69 3.81 -5.98 6.66
CA HIS A 69 4.76 -5.64 5.62
C HIS A 69 4.87 -6.73 4.54
N ASN A 70 4.95 -8.01 4.93
CA ASN A 70 4.99 -9.13 3.97
C ASN A 70 3.69 -9.25 3.17
N LEU A 71 2.54 -9.06 3.81
CA LEU A 71 1.26 -8.96 3.12
C LEU A 71 1.27 -7.82 2.10
N ILE A 72 1.59 -6.60 2.51
CA ILE A 72 1.52 -5.42 1.64
C ILE A 72 2.59 -5.45 0.54
N ARG A 73 3.80 -5.97 0.79
CA ARG A 73 4.91 -5.97 -0.19
C ARG A 73 4.99 -7.22 -1.05
N LYS A 74 4.67 -8.39 -0.50
CA LYS A 74 4.86 -9.69 -1.17
C LYS A 74 3.53 -10.38 -1.49
N GLY A 75 2.42 -9.92 -0.91
CA GLY A 75 1.14 -10.61 -1.03
C GLY A 75 1.09 -11.94 -0.29
N MET A 76 1.98 -12.12 0.69
CA MET A 76 2.02 -13.30 1.54
C MET A 76 1.18 -13.03 2.78
N VAL A 77 0.18 -13.86 3.03
CA VAL A 77 -0.68 -13.74 4.20
C VAL A 77 -0.88 -15.12 4.81
N SER A 78 -0.89 -15.21 6.14
CA SER A 78 -1.37 -16.43 6.80
C SER A 78 -2.90 -16.47 6.74
N GLU A 79 -3.48 -17.67 6.77
CA GLU A 79 -4.94 -17.81 6.85
C GLU A 79 -5.50 -17.07 8.08
N LYS A 80 -4.84 -17.22 9.24
CA LYS A 80 -5.22 -16.51 10.47
C LYS A 80 -5.27 -14.98 10.28
N LEU A 81 -4.25 -14.39 9.66
CA LEU A 81 -4.22 -12.94 9.43
C LEU A 81 -5.29 -12.52 8.42
N LEU A 82 -5.49 -13.27 7.34
CA LEU A 82 -6.55 -12.99 6.38
C LEU A 82 -7.94 -13.01 7.04
N ASP A 83 -8.16 -13.96 7.94
CA ASP A 83 -9.42 -14.13 8.68
C ASP A 83 -9.67 -12.98 9.65
N MET A 84 -8.63 -12.57 10.37
CA MET A 84 -8.70 -11.40 11.26
C MET A 84 -9.04 -10.13 10.48
N ILE A 85 -8.35 -9.87 9.36
CA ILE A 85 -8.61 -8.71 8.49
C ILE A 85 -10.05 -8.76 7.95
N CYS A 86 -10.48 -9.89 7.43
CA CYS A 86 -11.84 -10.05 6.89
C CYS A 86 -12.90 -9.84 7.98
N THR A 87 -12.68 -10.37 9.17
CA THR A 87 -13.59 -10.19 10.31
C THR A 87 -13.64 -8.73 10.76
N HIS A 88 -12.47 -8.10 10.90
CA HIS A 88 -12.33 -6.73 11.37
C HIS A 88 -13.02 -5.71 10.47
N PHE A 89 -12.80 -5.83 9.16
CA PHE A 89 -13.40 -4.93 8.18
C PHE A 89 -14.77 -5.41 7.68
N GLN A 90 -15.28 -6.53 8.21
CA GLN A 90 -16.55 -7.15 7.80
C GLN A 90 -16.61 -7.45 6.29
N ILE A 91 -15.50 -7.95 5.73
CA ILE A 91 -15.35 -8.28 4.32
C ILE A 91 -15.40 -9.80 4.15
N GLN A 92 -16.08 -10.27 3.10
CA GLN A 92 -16.08 -11.69 2.76
C GLN A 92 -14.77 -12.09 2.07
N LYS A 93 -14.19 -13.22 2.50
CA LYS A 93 -13.07 -13.85 1.80
C LYS A 93 -13.51 -14.21 0.38
N THR A 94 -12.65 -13.92 -0.60
CA THR A 94 -12.85 -14.37 -1.97
C THR A 94 -11.96 -15.57 -2.28
N PRO A 95 -12.39 -16.50 -3.16
CA PRO A 95 -11.52 -17.58 -3.63
C PRO A 95 -10.21 -17.11 -4.26
N LEU A 96 -10.17 -15.88 -4.78
CA LEU A 96 -8.94 -15.27 -5.30
C LEU A 96 -7.94 -14.95 -4.20
N TRP A 97 -8.41 -14.45 -3.05
CA TRP A 97 -7.54 -14.14 -1.90
C TRP A 97 -6.98 -15.40 -1.24
N MET A 98 -7.78 -16.47 -1.20
CA MET A 98 -7.34 -17.75 -0.63
C MET A 98 -6.13 -18.37 -1.36
N ARG A 99 -5.88 -18.00 -2.63
CA ARG A 99 -4.70 -18.46 -3.39
C ARG A 99 -3.37 -17.86 -2.90
N TYR A 100 -3.43 -16.82 -2.09
CA TYR A 100 -2.27 -16.11 -1.56
C TYR A 100 -1.91 -16.51 -0.13
N ILE A 101 -2.64 -17.47 0.44
CA ILE A 101 -2.31 -18.07 1.73
C ILE A 101 -1.01 -18.86 1.56
N GLN A 102 0.00 -18.57 2.40
CA GLN A 102 1.26 -19.30 2.47
C GLN A 102 1.51 -19.84 3.88
#